data_AF-A0A7Y5F1L4-F1
#
_entry.id   AF-A0A7Y5F1L4-F1
#
_cell.length_a   1.000
_cell.length_b   1.000
_cell.length_c   1.000
_cell.angle_alpha   90.00
_cell.angle_beta   90.00
_cell.angle_gamma   90.00
#
_symmetry.space_group_name_H-M   'P 1'
#
loop_
_entity.id
_entity.type
_entity.pdbx_description
1 polymer ?
#
loop_
_entity_poly.entity_id
_entity_poly.type
_entity_poly.pdbx_seq_one_letter_code
_entity_poly.pdbx_strand_id
1 'polypeptide(L)' 'MQNGICPKCQAQEVYRMDGNRLYAQEVVSLKGGAISKGDAPHKYLCTNCGYLEYYLPLTEENLEMVKNNWVRVMPE' A
#
# COMPACT_ATOMS: atom_id res chain seq x y z
N MET A 1 -7.22 6.79 -2.32
CA MET A 1 -7.56 7.68 -1.19
C MET A 1 -6.52 8.77 -0.91
N GLN A 2 -5.35 8.78 -1.56
CA GLN A 2 -4.31 9.83 -1.39
C GLN A 2 -4.78 11.25 -1.74
N ASN A 3 -5.77 11.38 -2.62
CA ASN A 3 -6.41 12.65 -2.99
C ASN A 3 -7.53 13.08 -2.02
N GLY A 4 -7.72 12.37 -0.90
CA GLY A 4 -8.76 12.66 0.10
C GLY A 4 -10.15 12.13 -0.25
N ILE A 5 -10.32 11.39 -1.35
CA ILE A 5 -11.62 10.85 -1.78
C ILE A 5 -11.61 9.33 -1.72
N CYS A 6 -12.67 8.75 -1.13
CA CYS A 6 -12.87 7.30 -1.08
C CYS A 6 -13.32 6.75 -2.45
N PRO A 7 -12.60 5.81 -3.09
CA PRO A 7 -13.00 5.29 -4.40
C PRO A 7 -14.29 4.45 -4.33
N LYS A 8 -14.61 3.88 -3.16
CA LYS A 8 -15.79 3.02 -2.97
C LYS A 8 -17.09 3.81 -2.84
N CYS A 9 -17.10 4.91 -2.07
CA CYS A 9 -18.32 5.66 -1.76
C CYS A 9 -18.27 7.15 -2.14
N GLN A 10 -17.17 7.62 -2.73
CA GLN A 10 -16.93 9.01 -3.14
C GLN A 10 -16.95 10.05 -2.01
N ALA A 11 -17.02 9.59 -0.76
CA ALA A 11 -17.02 10.47 0.41
C ALA A 11 -15.61 10.98 0.73
N GLN A 12 -15.55 12.10 1.46
CA GLN A 12 -14.31 12.81 1.80
C GLN A 12 -13.83 12.53 3.25
N GLU A 13 -14.54 11.71 4.02
CA GLU A 13 -14.10 11.29 5.37
C GLU A 13 -13.00 10.23 5.29
N VAL A 14 -11.84 10.63 4.78
CA VAL A 14 -10.65 9.78 4.59
C VAL A 14 -9.54 10.21 5.55
N TYR A 15 -9.02 9.24 6.30
CA TYR A 15 -7.97 9.46 7.29
C TYR A 15 -6.75 8.59 6.99
N ARG A 16 -5.56 9.16 7.10
CA ARG A 16 -4.31 8.39 7.02
C ARG A 16 -3.90 7.96 8.42
N MET A 17 -3.46 6.71 8.56
CA MET A 17 -2.79 6.28 9.78
C MET A 17 -1.39 6.90 9.81
N ASP A 18 -1.17 7.89 10.67
CA ASP A 18 0.15 8.45 10.93
C ASP A 18 0.83 7.70 12.08
N GLY A 19 1.98 7.09 11.80
CA GLY A 19 2.73 6.38 12.84
C GLY A 19 3.91 5.59 12.27
N ASN A 20 5.12 6.05 12.59
CA ASN A 20 6.41 5.42 12.26
C ASN A 20 6.69 4.10 12.99
N ARG A 21 5.68 3.41 13.53
CA ARG A 21 5.88 2.07 14.08
C ARG A 21 5.82 1.07 12.94
N LEU A 22 6.94 0.96 12.24
CA LEU A 22 7.26 -0.15 11.35
C LEU A 22 7.28 -1.43 12.19
N TYR A 23 6.13 -2.08 12.39
CA TYR A 23 6.16 -3.45 12.85
C TYR A 23 6.76 -4.26 11.70
N ALA A 24 7.80 -5.05 11.96
CA ALA A 24 8.50 -5.82 10.92
C ALA A 24 7.56 -6.69 10.07
N GLN A 25 6.42 -7.09 10.64
CA GLN A 25 5.33 -7.83 9.99
C GLN A 25 4.50 -7.03 8.96
N GLU A 26 4.66 -5.70 8.89
CA GLU A 26 3.94 -4.82 7.96
C GLU A 26 4.80 -4.39 6.76
N VAL A 27 6.05 -4.83 6.72
CA VAL A 27 6.99 -4.53 5.63
C VAL A 27 6.73 -5.49 4.47
N VAL A 28 6.48 -4.93 3.28
CA VAL A 28 6.26 -5.73 2.07
C VAL A 28 7.60 -6.03 1.39
N SER A 29 7.90 -7.32 1.20
CA SER A 29 9.14 -7.75 0.54
C SER A 29 9.03 -7.66 -0.98
N LEU A 30 9.82 -6.76 -1.58
CA LEU A 30 9.82 -6.53 -3.02
C LEU A 30 10.61 -7.57 -3.83
N LYS A 31 11.53 -8.30 -3.19
CA LYS A 31 12.44 -9.26 -3.86
C LYS A 31 12.06 -10.73 -3.66
N GLY A 32 11.03 -11.04 -2.87
CA GLY A 32 10.72 -12.43 -2.53
C GLY A 32 11.86 -13.09 -1.75
N GLY A 33 12.03 -12.73 -0.47
CA GLY A 33 13.08 -13.28 0.39
C GLY A 33 13.33 -12.45 1.64
N ALA A 34 14.07 -13.04 2.60
CA ALA A 34 14.19 -12.60 3.99
C ALA A 34 14.90 -11.24 4.23
N ILE A 35 15.48 -10.62 3.20
CA ILE A 35 16.14 -9.33 3.32
C ILE A 35 15.75 -8.46 2.11
N SER A 36 14.72 -7.65 2.29
CA SER A 36 14.25 -6.69 1.30
C SER A 36 14.36 -5.28 1.87
N LYS A 37 14.85 -4.34 1.06
CA LYS A 37 14.44 -2.94 1.16
C LYS A 37 12.91 -2.96 1.09
N GLY A 38 12.25 -2.68 2.20
CA GLY A 38 10.81 -2.68 2.27
C GLY A 38 10.37 -1.37 2.90
N ASP A 39 9.37 -0.76 2.29
CA ASP A 39 8.67 0.38 2.85
C ASP A 39 7.42 -0.11 3.59
N ALA A 40 7.03 0.60 4.65
CA ALA A 40 5.69 0.38 5.20
C ALA A 40 4.65 1.04 4.30
N PRO A 41 3.51 0.37 4.07
CA PRO A 41 2.42 0.98 3.35
C PRO A 41 1.81 2.14 4.15
N HIS A 42 1.53 3.23 3.47
CA HIS A 42 0.58 4.22 3.95
C HIS A 42 -0.81 3.57 4.00
N LYS A 43 -1.49 3.68 5.13
CA LYS A 43 -2.85 3.14 5.32
C LYS A 43 -3.85 4.28 5.35
N TYR A 44 -4.91 4.15 4.56
CA TYR A 44 -5.99 5.11 4.47
C TYR A 44 -7.31 4.43 4.82
N LEU A 45 -8.06 4.99 5.75
CA LEU A 45 -9.39 4.50 6.16
C LEU A 45 -10.44 5.54 5.81
N CYS A 46 -11.46 5.12 5.06
CA CYS A 46 -12.70 5.89 4.92
C CYS A 46 -13.63 5.56 6.09
N THR A 47 -13.95 6.55 6.92
CA THR A 47 -14.83 6.34 8.09
C THR A 47 -16.31 6.32 7.72
N ASN A 48 -16.70 6.79 6.53
CA ASN A 48 -18.08 6.71 6.04
C ASN A 48 -18.50 5.29 5.64
N CYS A 49 -17.62 4.52 4.99
CA CYS A 49 -17.96 3.19 4.46
C CYS A 49 -17.05 2.05 4.93
N GLY A 50 -16.08 2.35 5.79
CA GLY A 50 -15.09 1.39 6.30
C GLY A 50 -14.08 0.89 5.26
N TYR A 51 -14.02 1.49 4.07
CA TYR A 51 -13.05 1.10 3.05
C TYR A 51 -11.63 1.42 3.51
N LEU A 52 -10.74 0.43 3.46
CA LEU A 52 -9.34 0.53 3.86
C LEU A 52 -8.46 0.27 2.62
N GLU A 53 -7.53 1.19 2.36
CA GLU A 53 -6.58 1.10 1.25
C GLU A 53 -5.15 1.21 1.78
N TYR A 54 -4.28 0.35 1.26
CA TYR A 54 -2.85 0.34 1.55
C TYR A 54 -2.09 0.82 0.32
N TYR A 55 -1.20 1.79 0.50
CA TYR A 55 -0.38 2.34 -0.57
C TYR A 55 1.09 2.21 -0.24
N LEU A 56 1.86 1.53 -1.09
CA LEU A 56 3.32 1.44 -0.94
C LEU A 56 3.97 2.60 -1.73
N PRO A 57 4.70 3.51 -1.07
CA PRO A 57 5.41 4.61 -1.75
C PRO A 57 6.68 4.11 -2.45
N LEU A 58 6.51 3.34 -3.52
CA LEU A 58 7.62 2.73 -4.25
C LEU A 58 8.25 3.70 -5.28
N THR A 59 9.57 3.67 -5.38
CA THR A 59 10.31 4.30 -6.48
C THR A 59 10.12 3.50 -7.78
N GLU A 60 10.50 4.08 -8.93
CA GLU A 60 10.49 3.36 -10.21
C GLU A 60 11.35 2.08 -10.18
N GLU A 61 12.54 2.14 -9.57
CA GLU A 61 13.39 0.97 -9.35
C GLU A 61 12.67 -0.14 -8.56
N ASN A 62 11.96 0.24 -7.49
CA ASN A 62 11.17 -0.68 -6.69
C ASN A 62 10.01 -1.30 -7.47
N LEU A 63 9.34 -0.53 -8.33
CA LEU A 63 8.27 -1.03 -9.20
C LEU A 63 8.80 -2.03 -10.24
N GLU A 64 9.97 -1.77 -10.82
CA GLU A 64 10.61 -2.74 -11.72
C GLU A 64 11.06 -4.01 -10.99
N MET A 65 11.53 -3.90 -9.75
CA MET A 65 11.79 -5.10 -8.94
C MET A 65 10.52 -5.93 -8.73
N VAL A 66 9.38 -5.30 -8.42
CA VAL A 66 8.11 -6.02 -8.25
C VAL A 66 7.72 -6.73 -9.55
N LYS A 67 7.77 -6.05 -10.70
CA LYS A 67 7.45 -6.66 -12.01
C LYS A 67 8.33 -7.87 -12.34
N ASN A 68 9.59 -7.86 -11.91
CA ASN A 68 10.55 -8.94 -12.17
C ASN A 68 10.44 -10.12 -11.20
N ASN A 69 9.96 -9.91 -9.97
CA ASN A 69 9.98 -10.93 -8.91
C ASN A 69 8.59 -11.45 -8.53
N TRP A 70 7.52 -10.71 -8.80
CA TRP A 70 6.16 -11.09 -8.42
C TRP A 70 5.40 -11.69 -9.60
N VAL A 71 4.49 -12.62 -9.31
CA VAL A 71 3.61 -13.21 -10.32
C VAL A 71 2.51 -12.19 -10.66
N ARG A 72 2.44 -11.80 -11.94
CA ARG A 72 1.37 -10.92 -12.45
C ARG A 72 0.05 -11.69 -12.52
N VAL A 73 -0.99 -11.16 -11.90
CA VAL A 73 -2.37 -11.69 -12.01
C VAL A 73 -3.03 -11.10 -13.27
N MET A 74 -3.68 -11.95 -14.07
CA MET A 74 -4.46 -11.56 -15.24
C MET A 74 -5.94 -11.43 -14.86
N PRO A 75 -6.68 -10.45 -15.41
CA PRO A 75 -8.13 -10.37 -15.20
C PRO A 75 -8.82 -11.58 -15.86
N GLU A 76 -9.88 -12.07 -15.22
CA GLU A 76 -10.83 -13.02 -15.80
C GLU A 76 -11.83 -12.32 -16.72
#